data_AF-L0PCI6-F1
#
_entry.id   AF-L0PCI6-F1
#
_cell.length_a   1.000
_cell.length_b   1.000
_cell.length_c   1.000
_cell.angle_alpha   90.00
_cell.angle_beta   90.00
_cell.angle_gamma   90.00
#
_symmetry.space_group_name_H-M   'P 1'
#
loop_
_entity.id
_entity.type
_entity.pdbx_description
1 polymer ?
#
loop_
_entity_poly.entity_id
_entity_poly.type
_entity_poly.pdbx_seq_one_letter_code
_entity_poly.pdbx_strand_id
1 'polypeptide(L)'
;MTEESANTRKYVPRDARLVHLILTSLGVEAYQQNVPLQLMTFAHRYIYQVLQDAVAYSDYARPDSATELTIDDIRLAIASQVNNSFRGPPPKEFLLELATERNRKPLPPINPTYGLHLPPKKYLLTAPNWDFESSEAEKNEDSEPLNMEVDASH
;
A
#
# COMPACT_ATOMS: atom_id res chain seq x y z
N MET A 1 46.50 -16.43 -33.77
CA MET A 1 45.32 -17.18 -34.27
C MET A 1 44.17 -16.85 -33.33
N THR A 2 43.52 -15.72 -33.61
CA THR A 2 42.11 -15.63 -34.08
C THR A 2 41.16 -15.77 -32.88
N GLU A 3 40.85 -14.69 -32.17
CA GLU A 3 39.72 -13.77 -32.46
C GLU A 3 38.51 -14.50 -33.07
N GLU A 4 37.62 -15.00 -32.21
CA GLU A 4 36.23 -15.30 -32.58
C GLU A 4 35.33 -15.29 -31.34
N SER A 5 35.17 -14.13 -30.71
CA SER A 5 34.01 -13.86 -29.85
C SER A 5 33.07 -12.95 -30.63
N ALA A 6 32.47 -13.53 -31.68
CA ALA A 6 31.50 -12.88 -32.55
C ALA A 6 30.26 -12.49 -31.73
N ASN A 7 30.28 -11.26 -31.21
CA ASN A 7 29.22 -10.26 -31.28
C ASN A 7 27.79 -10.81 -31.44
N THR A 8 27.32 -11.62 -30.48
CA THR A 8 25.88 -11.75 -30.25
C THR A 8 25.44 -10.47 -29.57
N ARG A 9 25.29 -9.38 -30.35
CA ARG A 9 24.59 -8.18 -29.88
C ARG A 9 23.26 -8.70 -29.34
N LYS A 10 23.12 -8.80 -28.01
CA LYS A 10 21.88 -9.19 -27.37
C LYS A 10 20.81 -8.34 -28.03
N TYR A 11 19.94 -8.97 -28.80
CA TYR A 11 18.93 -8.26 -29.58
C TYR A 11 17.93 -7.72 -28.58
N VAL A 12 18.13 -6.47 -28.15
CA VAL A 12 17.21 -5.78 -27.26
C VAL A 12 16.11 -5.19 -28.14
N PRO A 13 14.82 -5.51 -27.86
CA PRO A 13 13.69 -4.95 -28.60
C PRO A 13 13.71 -3.42 -28.61
N ARG A 14 13.13 -2.83 -29.66
CA ARG A 14 13.06 -1.37 -29.83
C ARG A 14 12.44 -0.68 -28.61
N ASP A 15 11.33 -1.20 -28.09
CA ASP A 15 10.59 -0.57 -27.00
C ASP A 15 11.35 -0.69 -25.67
N ALA A 16 12.06 -1.79 -25.47
CA ALA A 16 12.97 -1.92 -24.34
C ALA A 16 14.07 -0.83 -24.41
N ARG A 17 14.70 -0.62 -25.57
CA ARG A 17 15.69 0.47 -25.75
C ARG A 17 15.11 1.86 -25.49
N LEU A 18 13.85 2.11 -25.86
CA LEU A 18 13.18 3.38 -25.58
C LEU A 18 12.95 3.57 -24.07
N VAL A 19 12.53 2.53 -23.36
CA VAL A 19 12.39 2.58 -21.89
C VAL A 19 13.74 2.86 -21.21
N HIS A 20 14.83 2.27 -21.70
CA HIS A 20 16.18 2.56 -21.20
C HIS A 20 16.50 4.05 -21.38
N LEU A 21 16.23 4.61 -22.56
CA LEU A 21 16.48 6.03 -22.84
C LEU A 21 15.64 6.95 -21.95
N ILE A 22 14.37 6.61 -21.70
CA ILE A 22 13.50 7.35 -20.78
C ILE A 22 14.07 7.31 -19.36
N LEU A 23 14.48 6.14 -18.86
CA LEU A 23 15.08 6.02 -17.52
C LEU A 23 16.37 6.84 -17.40
N THR A 24 17.22 6.83 -18.42
CA THR A 24 18.43 7.67 -18.47
C THR A 24 18.08 9.16 -18.47
N SER A 25 17.05 9.59 -19.20
CA SER A 25 16.61 11.01 -19.21
C SER A 25 16.09 11.49 -17.86
N LEU A 26 15.60 10.57 -17.02
CA LEU A 26 15.14 10.82 -15.65
C LEU A 26 16.27 10.73 -14.61
N GLY A 27 17.52 10.50 -15.04
CA GLY A 27 18.68 10.35 -14.16
C GLY A 27 18.74 9.01 -13.43
N VAL A 28 18.00 7.99 -13.88
CA VAL A 28 18.04 6.64 -13.29
C VAL A 28 19.07 5.80 -14.05
N GLU A 29 20.28 5.74 -13.51
CA GLU A 29 21.41 5.02 -14.13
C GLU A 29 21.48 3.53 -13.72
N ALA A 30 20.91 3.17 -12.57
CA ALA A 30 20.97 1.82 -12.02
C ALA A 30 19.55 1.25 -11.80
N TYR A 31 19.20 0.22 -12.57
CA TYR A 31 17.95 -0.54 -12.41
C TYR A 31 18.16 -2.02 -12.76
N GLN A 32 17.25 -2.87 -12.29
CA GLN A 32 17.29 -4.30 -12.58
C GLN A 32 16.81 -4.58 -14.01
N GLN A 33 17.36 -5.62 -14.64
CA GLN A 33 17.09 -5.95 -16.05
C GLN A 33 15.62 -6.31 -16.36
N ASN A 34 14.83 -6.66 -15.35
CA ASN A 34 13.39 -6.96 -15.45
C ASN A 34 12.50 -5.70 -15.46
N VAL A 35 13.00 -4.54 -14.99
CA VAL A 35 12.20 -3.31 -14.88
C VAL A 35 11.63 -2.86 -16.24
N PRO A 36 12.41 -2.85 -17.35
CA PRO A 36 11.88 -2.47 -18.65
C PRO A 36 10.75 -3.39 -19.13
N LEU A 37 10.85 -4.69 -18.87
CA LEU A 37 9.81 -5.66 -19.21
C LEU A 37 8.54 -5.40 -18.39
N GLN A 38 8.68 -5.20 -17.08
CA GLN A 38 7.55 -4.93 -16.20
C GLN A 38 6.83 -3.62 -16.57
N LEU A 39 7.57 -2.57 -16.89
CA LEU A 39 6.99 -1.29 -17.32
C LEU A 39 6.24 -1.42 -18.65
N MET A 40 6.79 -2.20 -19.59
CA MET A 40 6.13 -2.49 -20.86
C MET A 40 4.85 -3.30 -20.67
N THR A 41 4.85 -4.32 -19.81
CA THR A 41 3.64 -5.09 -19.46
C THR A 41 2.59 -4.20 -18.80
N PHE A 42 3.02 -3.30 -17.91
CA PHE A 42 2.13 -2.32 -17.31
C PHE A 42 1.51 -1.37 -18.34
N ALA A 43 2.33 -0.79 -19.23
CA ALA A 43 1.86 0.10 -20.28
C ALA A 43 0.86 -0.60 -21.22
N HIS A 44 1.17 -1.84 -21.63
CA HIS A 44 0.25 -2.64 -22.45
C HIS A 44 -1.08 -2.89 -21.74
N ARG A 45 -1.06 -3.31 -20.47
CA ARG A 45 -2.29 -3.53 -19.69
C ARG A 45 -3.09 -2.24 -19.51
N TYR A 46 -2.43 -1.12 -19.23
CA TYR A 46 -3.07 0.19 -19.10
C TYR A 46 -3.76 0.60 -20.40
N ILE A 47 -3.05 0.57 -21.52
CA ILE A 47 -3.61 0.92 -22.84
C ILE A 47 -4.78 0.00 -23.21
N TYR A 48 -4.65 -1.30 -22.98
CA TYR A 48 -5.73 -2.25 -23.23
C TYR A 48 -7.00 -1.91 -22.43
N GLN A 49 -6.86 -1.60 -21.14
CA GLN A 49 -7.99 -1.19 -20.30
C GLN A 49 -8.63 0.12 -20.79
N VAL A 50 -7.82 1.14 -21.09
CA VAL A 50 -8.32 2.42 -21.61
C VAL A 50 -9.05 2.23 -22.94
N LEU A 51 -8.51 1.43 -23.84
CA LEU A 51 -9.15 1.17 -25.14
C LEU A 51 -10.45 0.37 -24.98
N GLN A 52 -10.49 -0.60 -24.07
CA GLN A 52 -11.70 -1.37 -23.77
C GLN A 52 -12.83 -0.45 -23.25
N ASP A 53 -12.51 0.45 -22.33
CA ASP A 53 -13.47 1.41 -21.79
C ASP A 53 -13.89 2.44 -22.85
N ALA A 54 -12.96 2.89 -23.69
CA ALA A 54 -13.25 3.84 -24.76
C ALA A 54 -14.17 3.24 -25.84
N VAL A 55 -14.01 1.95 -26.17
CA VAL A 55 -14.95 1.22 -27.05
C VAL A 55 -16.34 1.13 -26.42
N ALA A 56 -16.43 0.85 -25.12
CA ALA A 56 -17.72 0.83 -24.43
C ALA A 56 -18.41 2.22 -24.45
N TYR A 57 -17.63 3.30 -24.39
CA TYR A 57 -18.16 4.67 -24.51
C TYR A 57 -18.57 5.03 -25.94
N SER A 58 -17.83 4.59 -26.96
CA SER A 58 -18.22 4.79 -28.35
C SER A 58 -19.50 4.02 -28.69
N ASP A 59 -19.65 2.78 -28.21
CA ASP A 59 -20.85 1.96 -28.39
C ASP A 59 -22.08 2.62 -27.75
N TYR A 60 -21.91 3.22 -26.56
CA TYR A 60 -22.98 3.94 -25.88
C TYR A 60 -23.38 5.22 -26.62
N ALA A 61 -22.41 6.01 -27.08
CA ALA A 61 -22.67 7.28 -27.75
C ALA A 61 -23.21 7.10 -29.18
N ARG A 62 -22.75 6.07 -29.89
CA ARG A 62 -22.99 5.84 -31.32
C ARG A 62 -23.14 4.33 -31.61
N PRO A 63 -24.33 3.75 -31.36
CA PRO A 63 -24.55 2.32 -31.59
C PRO A 63 -24.41 1.91 -33.06
N ASP A 64 -24.67 2.82 -34.01
CA ASP A 64 -24.62 2.54 -35.45
C ASP A 64 -23.21 2.73 -36.06
N SER A 65 -22.27 3.37 -35.35
CA SER A 65 -20.89 3.60 -35.79
C SER A 65 -19.84 3.20 -34.73
N ALA A 66 -20.13 2.11 -34.01
CA ALA A 66 -19.34 1.49 -32.95
C ALA A 66 -17.84 1.28 -33.25
N THR A 67 -17.44 1.29 -34.53
CA THR A 67 -16.04 1.09 -34.95
C THR A 67 -15.22 2.37 -35.07
N GLU A 68 -15.84 3.55 -35.02
CA GLU A 68 -15.14 4.84 -35.13
C GLU A 68 -14.83 5.45 -33.75
N LEU A 69 -13.70 5.01 -33.18
CA LEU A 69 -13.18 5.54 -31.94
C LEU A 69 -12.71 6.99 -32.11
N THR A 70 -13.23 7.91 -31.28
CA THR A 70 -12.80 9.31 -31.30
C THR A 70 -11.83 9.61 -30.15
N ILE A 71 -11.12 10.72 -30.27
CA ILE A 71 -10.20 11.20 -29.23
C ILE A 71 -10.95 11.51 -27.93
N ASP A 72 -12.21 11.94 -28.02
CA ASP A 72 -13.01 12.29 -26.85
C ASP A 72 -13.44 11.04 -26.06
N ASP A 73 -13.71 9.91 -26.73
CA ASP A 73 -13.98 8.63 -26.07
C ASP A 73 -12.76 8.17 -25.24
N ILE A 74 -11.54 8.32 -25.80
CA ILE A 74 -10.29 8.01 -25.11
C ILE A 74 -10.05 8.95 -23.93
N ARG A 75 -10.30 10.26 -24.10
CA ARG A 75 -10.17 11.24 -23.01
C ARG A 75 -11.12 10.93 -21.85
N LEU A 76 -12.35 10.54 -22.16
CA LEU A 76 -13.34 10.15 -21.16
C LEU A 76 -12.90 8.86 -20.42
N ALA A 77 -12.39 7.86 -21.15
CA ALA A 77 -11.83 6.63 -20.57
C ALA A 77 -10.64 6.89 -19.65
N ILE A 78 -9.73 7.79 -20.03
CA ILE A 78 -8.61 8.18 -19.16
C ILE A 78 -9.12 8.91 -17.91
N ALA A 79 -10.07 9.83 -18.06
CA ALA A 79 -10.61 10.61 -16.96
C ALA A 79 -11.30 9.71 -15.91
N SER A 80 -12.04 8.68 -16.34
CA SER A 80 -12.69 7.74 -15.43
C SER A 80 -11.67 6.92 -14.63
N GLN A 81 -10.55 6.52 -15.23
CA GLN A 81 -9.52 5.72 -14.58
C GLN A 81 -8.63 6.53 -13.62
N VAL A 82 -8.27 7.78 -13.98
CA VAL A 82 -7.41 8.66 -13.17
C VAL A 82 -8.03 8.92 -11.79
N ASN A 83 -9.35 9.04 -11.72
CA ASN A 83 -10.05 9.29 -10.46
C ASN A 83 -9.87 8.15 -9.42
N ASN A 84 -9.62 6.92 -9.88
CA ASN A 84 -9.48 5.77 -8.97
C ASN A 84 -8.03 5.29 -8.80
N SER A 85 -7.22 5.30 -9.87
CA SER A 85 -5.91 4.62 -9.88
C SER A 85 -4.72 5.56 -9.67
N PHE A 86 -4.78 6.78 -10.21
CA PHE A 86 -3.67 7.72 -10.20
C PHE A 86 -4.00 8.92 -9.32
N ARG A 87 -4.07 8.68 -8.00
CA ARG A 87 -4.28 9.78 -7.05
C ARG A 87 -2.98 10.55 -6.88
N GLY A 88 -2.99 11.80 -7.34
CA GLY A 88 -1.95 12.78 -6.97
C GLY A 88 -1.98 13.08 -5.47
N PRO A 89 -0.97 13.79 -4.95
CA PRO A 89 -1.01 14.28 -3.58
C PRO A 89 -2.29 15.11 -3.38
N PRO A 90 -2.98 14.98 -2.24
CA PRO A 90 -4.17 15.76 -1.97
C PRO A 90 -3.85 17.26 -2.05
N PRO A 91 -4.81 18.10 -2.50
CA PRO A 91 -4.56 19.52 -2.70
C PRO A 91 -4.14 20.19 -1.37
N LYS A 92 -3.21 21.14 -1.47
CA LYS A 92 -2.64 21.84 -0.31
C LYS A 92 -3.71 22.50 0.55
N GLU A 93 -4.75 23.06 -0.06
CA GLU A 93 -5.86 23.72 0.64
C GLU A 93 -6.62 22.75 1.54
N PHE A 94 -6.91 21.54 1.04
CA PHE A 94 -7.53 20.48 1.83
C PHE A 94 -6.65 20.06 3.02
N LEU A 95 -5.33 19.93 2.81
CA LEU A 95 -4.40 19.62 3.90
C LEU A 95 -4.31 20.76 4.93
N LEU A 96 -4.38 22.02 4.50
CA LEU A 96 -4.38 23.18 5.39
C LEU A 96 -5.65 23.24 6.23
N GLU A 97 -6.82 22.99 5.64
CA GLU A 97 -8.09 22.89 6.37
C GLU A 97 -8.05 21.76 7.41
N LEU A 98 -7.56 20.59 7.03
CA LEU A 98 -7.40 19.47 7.97
C LEU A 98 -6.42 19.82 9.10
N ALA A 99 -5.33 20.51 8.77
CA ALA A 99 -4.35 20.96 9.76
C ALA A 99 -4.96 21.98 10.73
N THR A 100 -5.77 22.95 10.27
CA THR A 100 -6.43 23.90 11.18
C THR A 100 -7.45 23.22 12.08
N GLU A 101 -8.20 22.24 11.55
CA GLU A 101 -9.14 21.44 12.34
C GLU A 101 -8.43 20.63 13.43
N ARG A 102 -7.32 19.97 13.09
CA ARG A 102 -6.55 19.16 14.04
C ARG A 102 -5.77 19.97 15.06
N ASN A 103 -5.14 21.06 14.62
CA ASN A 103 -4.34 21.94 15.49
C ASN A 103 -5.21 22.81 16.41
N ARG A 104 -6.54 22.81 16.23
CA ARG A 104 -7.47 23.47 17.16
C ARG A 104 -7.45 22.85 18.55
N LYS A 105 -7.09 21.57 18.67
CA LYS A 105 -6.98 20.88 19.97
C LYS A 105 -5.63 21.25 20.60
N PRO A 106 -5.62 21.88 21.79
CA PRO A 106 -4.37 22.20 22.47
C PRO A 106 -3.63 20.91 22.84
N LEU A 107 -2.31 21.03 22.97
CA LEU A 107 -1.48 19.92 23.41
C LEU A 107 -1.87 19.49 24.85
N PRO A 108 -1.87 18.19 25.17
CA PRO A 108 -2.04 17.72 26.54
C PRO A 108 -0.94 18.28 27.45
N PRO A 109 -1.24 18.59 28.73
CA PRO A 109 -0.24 19.04 29.68
C PRO A 109 0.81 17.94 29.89
N ILE A 110 2.09 18.34 29.89
CA ILE A 110 3.22 17.43 30.08
C ILE A 110 3.54 17.36 31.57
N ASN A 111 3.59 16.17 32.15
CA ASN A 111 4.07 15.98 33.52
C ASN A 111 5.61 15.95 33.56
N PRO A 112 6.25 16.51 34.61
CA PRO A 112 7.71 16.76 34.64
C PRO A 112 8.58 15.51 34.90
N THR A 113 7.98 14.32 34.96
CA THR A 113 8.70 13.07 35.17
C THR A 113 9.54 12.73 33.94
N TYR A 114 10.85 12.55 34.13
CA TYR A 114 11.74 12.12 33.07
C TYR A 114 11.43 10.66 32.67
N GLY A 115 10.97 10.44 31.44
CA GLY A 115 10.66 9.10 30.95
C GLY A 115 9.76 9.07 29.71
N LEU A 116 9.52 7.87 29.19
CA LEU A 116 8.61 7.64 28.07
C LEU A 116 7.16 7.52 28.58
N HIS A 117 6.26 8.27 27.95
CA HIS A 117 4.83 8.16 28.18
C HIS A 117 4.23 7.02 27.37
N LEU A 118 4.04 5.86 28.00
CA LEU A 118 3.29 4.78 27.39
C LEU A 118 1.79 5.08 27.49
N PRO A 119 1.00 4.78 26.44
CA PRO A 119 -0.45 4.76 26.54
C PRO A 119 -0.93 3.82 27.67
N PRO A 120 -2.20 3.93 28.10
CA PRO A 120 -2.79 2.94 29.00
C PRO A 120 -2.57 1.50 28.52
N LYS A 121 -2.35 0.54 29.42
CA LYS A 121 -2.06 -0.89 29.10
C LYS A 121 -3.00 -1.52 28.05
N LYS A 122 -4.28 -1.10 28.02
CA LYS A 122 -5.27 -1.54 27.03
C LYS A 122 -4.95 -1.17 25.57
N TYR A 123 -4.11 -0.16 25.34
CA TYR A 123 -3.65 0.27 24.02
C TYR A 123 -2.21 -0.16 23.74
N LEU A 124 -1.58 -0.94 24.64
CA LEU A 124 -0.28 -1.55 24.37
C LEU A 124 -0.47 -2.89 23.67
N LEU A 125 0.35 -3.14 22.65
CA LEU A 125 0.43 -4.43 21.95
C LEU A 125 1.19 -5.51 22.76
N THR A 126 1.24 -5.39 24.09
CA THR A 126 1.92 -6.33 25.00
C THR A 126 0.98 -7.37 25.60
N ALA A 127 -0.34 -7.18 25.46
CA ALA A 127 -1.30 -8.20 25.87
C ALA A 127 -1.18 -9.39 24.90
N PRO A 128 -1.08 -10.64 25.41
CA PRO A 128 -1.13 -11.81 24.54
C PRO A 128 -2.44 -11.79 23.75
N ASN A 129 -2.35 -11.77 22.42
CA ASN A 129 -3.49 -11.78 21.49
C ASN A 129 -3.78 -13.19 20.95
N TRP A 130 -3.02 -14.19 21.39
CA TRP A 130 -3.23 -15.61 21.17
C TRP A 130 -2.95 -16.32 22.49
N ASP A 131 -3.87 -17.19 22.87
CA ASP A 131 -3.66 -18.19 23.91
C ASP A 131 -3.81 -19.54 23.21
N PHE A 132 -2.77 -20.38 23.27
CA PHE A 132 -3.00 -21.78 22.93
C PHE A 132 -3.64 -22.37 24.18
N GLU A 133 -4.92 -22.74 24.10
CA GLU A 133 -5.50 -23.66 25.08
C GLU A 133 -4.62 -24.92 25.09
N SER A 134 -3.63 -24.96 25.98
CA SER A 134 -3.25 -26.22 26.58
C SER A 134 -4.44 -26.58 27.46
N SER A 135 -5.34 -27.38 26.90
CA SER A 135 -6.30 -28.15 27.67
C SER A 135 -5.51 -28.95 28.71
N GLU A 136 -5.27 -28.39 29.90
CA GLU A 136 -4.85 -29.05 31.14
C GLU A 136 -4.45 -28.01 32.21
N ALA A 137 -5.44 -27.33 32.79
CA ALA A 137 -5.30 -26.74 34.12
C ALA A 137 -6.65 -26.64 34.87
N GLU A 138 -7.51 -27.64 34.72
CA GLU A 138 -8.45 -28.00 35.80
C GLU A 138 -7.92 -29.24 36.50
N LYS A 139 -6.95 -29.05 37.41
CA LYS A 139 -6.75 -29.97 38.54
C LYS A 139 -6.31 -29.17 39.77
N ASN A 140 -7.29 -29.01 40.66
CA ASN A 140 -7.21 -29.14 42.12
C ASN A 140 -6.06 -28.45 42.85
N GLU A 141 -6.40 -27.51 43.73
CA GLU A 141 -5.95 -27.51 45.13
C GLU A 141 -6.78 -26.50 45.96
N ASP A 142 -8.07 -26.78 46.10
CA ASP A 142 -8.79 -26.38 47.32
C ASP A 142 -8.24 -27.26 48.45
N SER A 143 -7.18 -26.80 49.11
CA SER A 143 -6.77 -27.30 50.41
C SER A 143 -6.66 -26.13 51.38
N GLU A 144 -7.73 -25.92 52.15
CA GLU A 144 -7.70 -25.11 53.36
C GLU A 144 -6.68 -25.69 54.36
N PRO A 145 -5.88 -24.84 55.04
CA PRO A 145 -5.42 -25.17 56.36
C PRO A 145 -6.33 -24.54 57.42
N LEU A 146 -6.93 -25.44 58.22
CA LEU A 146 -7.59 -25.21 59.50
C LEU A 146 -6.74 -24.34 60.43
N ASN A 147 -7.23 -23.15 60.81
CA ASN A 147 -6.73 -22.45 62.00
C ASN A 147 -7.63 -22.83 63.19
N MET A 148 -7.14 -23.78 63.98
CA MET A 148 -7.67 -24.15 65.28
C MET A 148 -7.13 -23.15 66.32
N GLU A 149 -7.87 -22.07 66.58
CA GLU A 149 -7.53 -21.13 67.64
C GLU A 149 -8.18 -21.59 68.94
N VAL A 150 -7.35 -22.24 69.75
CA VAL A 150 -7.63 -22.64 71.13
C VAL A 150 -7.47 -21.40 71.99
N ASP A 151 -8.56 -20.86 72.54
CA ASP A 151 -8.45 -19.97 73.71
C ASP A 151 -9.03 -20.67 74.94
N ALA A 152 -8.22 -20.68 75.98
CA ALA A 152 -8.42 -21.39 77.23
C ALA A 152 -8.73 -20.37 78.34
N SER A 153 -9.90 -20.52 78.95
CA SER A 153 -10.22 -20.25 80.36
C SER A 153 -9.69 -18.96 81.05
N HIS A 154 -10.59 -17.99 81.25
CA HIS A 154 -11.13 -17.60 82.57
C HIS A 154 -12.46 -16.84 82.44
#